data_AF-A0A9D8SKD0-F1
#
_entry.id   AF-A0A9D8SKD0-F1
#
_cell.length_a   1.000
_cell.length_b   1.000
_cell.length_c   1.000
_cell.angle_alpha   90.00
_cell.angle_beta   90.00
_cell.angle_gamma   90.00
#
_symmetry.space_group_name_H-M   'P 1'
#
loop_
_entity.id
_entity.type
_entity.pdbx_description
1 polymer ?
#
loop_
_entity_poly.entity_id
_entity_poly.type
_entity_poly.pdbx_seq_one_letter_code
_entity_poly.pdbx_strand_id
1 'polypeptide(L)'
;MSADGRGRTIREWNKYVAKYPSECEEKYMEKKIPFVVEHLREMLLAKNKNYGNSAFCSPVLLPHLKPEEALLVRMSDKVARLASLASGEKDRVGESLSDTLYDLAGYCVLAIIALEKEKDERD
;
A
#
# COMPACT_ATOMS: atom_id res chain seq x y z
N MET A 1 -14.19 24.52 15.57
CA MET A 1 -13.14 23.50 15.79
C MET A 1 -13.76 22.14 15.46
N SER A 2 -13.67 21.70 14.20
CA SER A 2 -14.20 20.41 13.75
C SER A 2 -13.05 19.45 13.50
N ALA A 3 -12.93 18.42 14.33
CA ALA A 3 -12.10 17.26 14.09
C ALA A 3 -13.00 16.14 13.57
N ASP A 4 -13.24 16.11 12.27
CA ASP A 4 -13.86 14.97 11.58
C ASP A 4 -12.75 14.12 10.96
N GLY A 5 -12.06 13.37 11.83
CA GLY A 5 -11.16 12.29 11.45
C GLY A 5 -11.92 10.97 11.46
N ARG A 6 -12.72 10.70 10.43
CA ARG A 6 -13.42 9.41 10.28
C ARG A 6 -12.50 8.32 9.71
N GLY A 7 -11.48 7.94 10.48
CA GLY A 7 -10.82 6.65 10.34
C GLY A 7 -11.74 5.57 10.89
N ARG A 8 -12.37 4.76 10.04
CA ARG A 8 -13.26 3.67 10.49
C ARG A 8 -12.46 2.64 11.28
N THR A 9 -12.82 2.47 12.55
CA THR A 9 -12.27 1.47 13.47
C THR A 9 -12.55 0.04 12.97
N ILE A 10 -11.78 -0.96 13.43
CA ILE A 10 -12.06 -2.40 13.14
C ILE A 10 -13.51 -2.77 13.50
N ARG A 11 -14.07 -2.15 14.55
CA ARG A 11 -15.46 -2.32 14.96
C ARG A 11 -16.46 -1.75 13.95
N GLU A 12 -16.16 -0.61 13.36
CA GLU A 12 -16.97 -0.01 12.30
C GLU A 12 -16.80 -0.74 10.97
N TRP A 13 -15.62 -1.29 10.70
CA TRP A 13 -15.36 -2.18 9.57
C TRP A 13 -16.18 -3.47 9.69
N ASN A 14 -16.17 -4.12 10.85
CA ASN A 14 -17.00 -5.29 11.11
C ASN A 14 -18.50 -5.00 10.98
N LYS A 15 -18.97 -3.82 11.42
CA LYS A 15 -20.37 -3.39 11.23
C LYS A 15 -20.70 -3.09 9.77
N TYR A 16 -19.77 -2.50 9.03
CA TYR A 16 -19.93 -2.24 7.59
C TYR A 16 -20.01 -3.56 6.82
N VAL A 17 -19.11 -4.50 7.10
CA VAL A 17 -19.09 -5.85 6.51
C VAL A 17 -20.36 -6.63 6.89
N ALA A 18 -20.82 -6.55 8.13
CA ALA A 18 -22.07 -7.19 8.59
C ALA A 18 -23.35 -6.62 7.97
N LYS A 19 -23.30 -5.43 7.34
CA LYS A 19 -24.44 -4.82 6.64
C LYS A 19 -24.65 -5.44 5.24
N TYR A 20 -23.65 -6.15 4.71
CA TYR A 20 -23.78 -6.89 3.47
C TYR A 20 -24.13 -8.35 3.80
N PRO A 21 -25.22 -8.90 3.24
CA PRO A 21 -25.64 -10.26 3.53
C PRO A 21 -24.55 -11.26 3.14
N SER A 22 -24.49 -12.38 3.88
CA SER A 22 -23.55 -13.50 3.73
C SER A 22 -23.78 -14.34 2.47
N GLU A 23 -24.22 -13.73 1.39
CA GLU A 23 -24.13 -14.36 0.08
C GLU A 23 -22.67 -14.20 -0.33
N CYS A 24 -21.92 -15.30 -0.26
CA CYS A 24 -20.70 -15.44 -1.04
C CYS A 24 -21.09 -15.28 -2.53
N GLU A 25 -21.27 -14.06 -2.99
CA GLU A 25 -21.41 -13.77 -4.41
C GLU A 25 -20.07 -14.08 -5.03
N GLU A 26 -19.99 -15.23 -5.67
CA GLU A 26 -18.88 -15.70 -6.53
C GLU A 26 -18.36 -14.58 -7.46
N LYS A 27 -19.21 -13.59 -7.78
CA LYS A 27 -18.95 -12.43 -8.65
C LYS A 27 -18.60 -11.11 -7.93
N TYR A 28 -18.69 -11.00 -6.61
CA TYR A 28 -18.35 -9.75 -5.92
C TYR A 28 -16.86 -9.43 -6.05
N MET A 29 -16.02 -10.44 -5.79
CA MET A 29 -14.57 -10.28 -5.89
C MET A 29 -14.12 -10.04 -7.34
N GLU A 30 -14.70 -10.77 -8.31
CA GLU A 30 -14.44 -10.55 -9.74
C GLU A 30 -14.74 -9.12 -10.18
N LYS A 31 -15.80 -8.51 -9.64
CA LYS A 31 -16.12 -7.11 -9.91
C LYS A 31 -15.19 -6.17 -9.16
N LYS A 32 -14.88 -6.45 -7.89
CA LYS A 32 -14.21 -5.49 -7.00
C LYS A 32 -12.70 -5.42 -7.19
N ILE A 33 -12.05 -6.56 -7.46
CA ILE A 33 -10.59 -6.65 -7.67
C ILE A 33 -10.14 -5.68 -8.76
N PRO A 34 -10.75 -5.64 -9.97
CA PRO A 34 -10.37 -4.68 -11.00
C PRO A 34 -10.40 -3.23 -10.53
N PHE A 35 -11.41 -2.79 -9.77
CA PHE A 35 -11.46 -1.42 -9.26
C PHE A 35 -10.33 -1.11 -8.28
N VAL A 36 -9.97 -2.06 -7.41
CA VAL A 36 -8.88 -1.89 -6.43
C VAL A 36 -7.53 -1.83 -7.13
N VAL A 37 -7.30 -2.73 -8.09
CA VAL A 37 -6.05 -2.77 -8.88
C VAL A 37 -5.93 -1.53 -9.76
N GLU A 38 -7.04 -1.07 -10.36
CA GLU A 38 -7.09 0.15 -11.15
C GLU A 38 -6.75 1.38 -10.30
N HIS A 39 -7.32 1.50 -9.11
CA HIS A 39 -6.97 2.57 -8.19
C HIS A 39 -5.49 2.53 -7.79
N LEU A 40 -4.95 1.34 -7.52
CA LEU A 40 -3.52 1.16 -7.24
C LEU A 40 -2.66 1.63 -8.43
N ARG A 41 -3.06 1.29 -9.66
CA ARG A 41 -2.38 1.72 -10.88
C ARG A 41 -2.34 3.24 -10.99
N GLU A 42 -3.50 3.90 -10.87
CA GLU A 42 -3.61 5.36 -10.92
C GLU A 42 -2.73 6.03 -9.87
N MET A 43 -2.76 5.51 -8.63
CA MET A 43 -1.94 5.99 -7.52
C MET A 43 -0.44 5.88 -7.82
N LEU A 44 0.02 4.72 -8.31
CA LEU A 44 1.42 4.49 -8.69
C LEU A 44 1.87 5.42 -9.82
N LEU A 45 1.05 5.59 -10.86
CA LEU A 45 1.36 6.51 -11.97
C LEU A 45 1.43 7.96 -11.51
N ALA A 46 0.49 8.39 -10.66
CA ALA A 46 0.49 9.73 -10.09
C ALA A 46 1.74 9.98 -9.23
N LYS A 47 2.14 9.02 -8.40
CA LYS A 47 3.39 9.10 -7.61
C LYS A 47 4.62 9.12 -8.51
N ASN A 48 4.69 8.26 -9.53
CA ASN A 48 5.80 8.23 -10.46
C ASN A 48 5.95 9.56 -11.22
N LYS A 49 4.85 10.24 -11.54
CA LYS A 49 4.90 11.59 -12.13
C LYS A 49 5.55 12.62 -11.20
N ASN A 50 5.33 12.50 -9.89
CA ASN A 50 5.87 13.43 -8.89
C ASN A 50 7.31 13.11 -8.49
N TYR A 51 7.65 11.83 -8.38
CA TYR A 51 8.91 11.36 -7.81
C TYR A 51 9.86 10.71 -8.84
N GLY A 52 9.44 10.56 -10.09
CA GLY A 52 10.18 9.86 -11.14
C GLY A 52 10.63 8.47 -10.71
N ASN A 53 11.82 8.08 -11.18
CA ASN A 53 12.44 6.79 -10.89
C ASN A 53 13.10 6.72 -9.50
N SER A 54 12.79 7.62 -8.57
CA SER A 54 13.43 7.67 -7.25
C SER A 54 13.30 6.38 -6.44
N ALA A 55 12.25 5.59 -6.68
CA ALA A 55 12.10 4.27 -6.07
C ALA A 55 13.21 3.28 -6.48
N PHE A 56 13.78 3.46 -7.67
CA PHE A 56 14.87 2.69 -8.26
C PHE A 56 16.25 3.35 -8.06
N CYS A 57 16.34 4.35 -7.19
CA CYS A 57 17.59 4.98 -6.81
C CYS A 57 17.93 4.61 -5.36
N SER A 58 19.23 4.47 -5.08
CA SER A 58 19.70 4.31 -3.70
C SER A 58 19.28 5.51 -2.85
N PRO A 59 18.82 5.28 -1.60
CA PRO A 59 18.45 6.37 -0.71
C PRO A 59 19.64 7.32 -0.45
N VAL A 60 19.37 8.63 -0.38
CA VAL A 60 20.41 9.66 -0.19
C VAL A 60 21.25 9.40 1.08
N LEU A 61 20.61 8.96 2.16
CA LEU A 61 21.28 8.70 3.44
C LEU A 61 21.90 7.30 3.53
N LEU A 62 21.58 6.40 2.60
CA LEU A 62 22.10 5.04 2.53
C LEU A 62 22.51 4.73 1.08
N PRO A 63 23.54 5.43 0.54
CA PRO A 63 23.89 5.35 -0.88
C PRO A 63 24.41 3.96 -1.30
N HIS A 64 24.81 3.13 -0.34
CA HIS A 64 25.26 1.75 -0.59
C HIS A 64 24.11 0.74 -0.59
N LEU A 65 22.91 1.13 -0.13
CA LEU A 65 21.76 0.24 -0.13
C LEU A 65 21.22 0.16 -1.55
N LYS A 66 21.07 -1.07 -2.06
CA LYS A 66 20.51 -1.27 -3.38
C LYS A 66 19.03 -0.87 -3.41
N PRO A 67 18.49 -0.40 -4.55
CA PRO A 67 17.08 -0.03 -4.63
C PRO A 67 16.11 -1.13 -4.19
N GLU A 68 16.42 -2.39 -4.50
CA GLU A 68 15.62 -3.56 -4.13
C GLU A 68 15.57 -3.73 -2.61
N GLU A 69 16.71 -3.59 -1.94
CA GLU A 69 16.82 -3.65 -0.48
C GLU A 69 16.09 -2.46 0.16
N ALA A 70 16.20 -1.27 -0.44
CA ALA A 70 15.47 -0.08 0.02
C ALA A 70 13.95 -0.24 -0.11
N LEU A 71 13.46 -0.93 -1.14
CA LEU A 71 12.04 -1.27 -1.26
C LEU A 71 11.58 -2.21 -0.14
N LEU A 72 12.39 -3.23 0.21
CA LEU A 72 12.09 -4.14 1.31
C LEU A 72 12.03 -3.42 2.66
N VAL A 73 12.94 -2.48 2.92
CA VAL A 73 12.91 -1.64 4.13
C VAL A 73 11.60 -0.84 4.19
N ARG A 74 11.21 -0.18 3.10
CA ARG A 74 9.95 0.58 3.04
C ARG A 74 8.71 -0.30 3.25
N MET A 75 8.71 -1.53 2.72
CA MET A 75 7.65 -2.50 3.00
C MET A 75 7.61 -2.88 4.48
N SER A 76 8.76 -3.10 5.11
CA SER A 76 8.85 -3.38 6.55
C SER A 76 8.27 -2.24 7.39
N ASP A 77 8.57 -0.99 7.04
CA ASP A 77 8.00 0.19 7.72
C ASP A 77 6.47 0.21 7.61
N LYS A 78 5.92 -0.14 6.43
CA LYS A 78 4.48 -0.22 6.21
C LYS A 78 3.84 -1.37 6.98
N VAL A 79 4.48 -2.53 7.09
CA VAL A 79 3.99 -3.64 7.93
C VAL A 79 4.00 -3.25 9.41
N ALA A 80 5.07 -2.62 9.90
CA ALA A 80 5.13 -2.12 11.27
C ALA A 80 4.00 -1.11 11.54
N ARG A 81 3.73 -0.23 10.56
CA ARG A 81 2.63 0.74 10.65
C ARG A 81 1.26 0.07 10.70
N LEU A 82 1.01 -0.95 9.87
CA LEU A 82 -0.22 -1.73 9.91
C LEU A 82 -0.42 -2.38 11.29
N ALA A 83 0.64 -2.93 11.88
CA ALA A 83 0.59 -3.53 13.20
C ALA A 83 0.21 -2.51 14.29
N SER A 84 0.83 -1.33 14.28
CA SER A 84 0.46 -0.22 15.18
C SER A 84 -1.01 0.18 15.02
N LEU A 85 -1.47 0.39 13.79
CA LEU A 85 -2.87 0.75 13.50
C LEU A 85 -3.85 -0.33 13.97
N ALA A 86 -3.52 -1.60 13.75
CA ALA A 86 -4.35 -2.74 14.16
C ALA A 86 -4.45 -2.87 15.69
N SER A 87 -3.40 -2.48 16.44
CA SER A 87 -3.42 -2.48 17.91
C SER A 87 -4.27 -1.37 18.53
N GLY A 88 -4.85 -0.47 17.72
CA GLY A 88 -5.65 0.65 18.21
C GLY A 88 -4.82 1.82 18.72
N GLU A 89 -3.53 1.89 18.35
CA GLU A 89 -2.70 3.06 18.63
C GLU A 89 -3.31 4.27 17.93
N LYS A 90 -3.43 5.41 18.64
CA LYS A 90 -3.95 6.64 18.04
C LYS A 90 -3.09 7.00 16.84
N ASP A 91 -3.73 7.12 15.69
CA ASP A 91 -3.08 7.59 14.48
C ASP A 91 -2.47 8.99 14.74
N ARG A 92 -1.14 9.08 14.64
CA ARG A 92 -0.38 10.33 14.81
C ARG A 92 0.03 10.95 13.48
N VAL A 93 -0.19 10.25 12.38
CA VAL A 93 0.37 10.57 11.05
C VAL A 93 -0.76 10.91 10.05
N GLY A 94 -2.01 10.60 10.38
CA GLY A 94 -3.17 10.85 9.52
C GLY A 94 -3.32 9.83 8.39
N GLU A 95 -2.59 8.72 8.45
CA GLU A 95 -2.60 7.67 7.42
C GLU A 95 -3.59 6.57 7.81
N SER A 96 -4.58 6.31 6.94
CA SER A 96 -5.58 5.27 7.19
C SER A 96 -5.00 3.87 6.92
N LEU A 97 -5.63 2.84 7.51
CA LEU A 97 -5.28 1.44 7.27
C LEU A 97 -5.33 1.10 5.76
N SER A 98 -6.31 1.66 5.04
CA SER A 98 -6.44 1.45 3.60
C SER A 98 -5.29 2.06 2.82
N ASP A 99 -4.86 3.27 3.19
CA ASP A 99 -3.75 3.95 2.51
C ASP A 99 -2.44 3.18 2.73
N THR A 100 -2.20 2.72 3.95
CA THR A 100 -1.02 1.89 4.26
C THR A 100 -1.01 0.57 3.50
N LEU A 101 -2.18 -0.06 3.30
CA LEU A 101 -2.29 -1.27 2.46
C LEU A 101 -2.02 -0.99 0.98
N TYR A 102 -2.52 0.13 0.43
CA TYR A 102 -2.21 0.53 -0.94
C TYR A 102 -0.74 0.88 -1.12
N ASP A 103 -0.11 1.53 -0.15
CA ASP A 103 1.32 1.81 -0.16
C ASP A 103 2.14 0.52 -0.16
N LEU A 104 1.78 -0.44 0.71
CA LEU A 104 2.44 -1.74 0.75
C LEU A 104 2.29 -2.50 -0.57
N ALA A 105 1.07 -2.58 -1.12
CA ALA A 105 0.81 -3.20 -2.42
C ALA A 105 1.60 -2.51 -3.54
N GLY A 106 1.70 -1.18 -3.49
CA GLY A 106 2.48 -0.39 -4.44
C GLY A 106 3.97 -0.72 -4.40
N TYR A 107 4.55 -0.86 -3.20
CA TYR A 107 5.94 -1.29 -3.07
C TYR A 107 6.18 -2.72 -3.56
N CYS A 108 5.22 -3.63 -3.40
CA CYS A 108 5.30 -4.97 -3.99
C CYS A 108 5.37 -4.91 -5.52
N VAL A 109 4.53 -4.09 -6.17
CA VAL A 109 4.57 -3.90 -7.63
C VAL A 109 5.92 -3.35 -8.09
N LEU A 110 6.45 -2.33 -7.40
CA LEU A 110 7.76 -1.76 -7.72
C LEU A 110 8.91 -2.77 -7.55
N ALA A 111 8.84 -3.62 -6.53
CA ALA A 111 9.82 -4.68 -6.32
C ALA A 111 9.77 -5.75 -7.41
N ILE A 112 8.58 -6.10 -7.91
CA ILE A 112 8.44 -7.01 -9.06
C ILE A 112 9.12 -6.41 -10.30
N ILE A 113 8.87 -5.13 -10.59
CA ILE A 113 9.50 -4.43 -11.73
C ILE A 113 11.03 -4.42 -11.59
N ALA A 114 11.56 -4.20 -10.37
CA ALA A 114 13.00 -4.24 -10.12
C ALA A 114 13.59 -5.63 -10.43
N LEU A 115 12.92 -6.70 -9.98
CA LEU A 115 13.33 -8.08 -10.22
C LEU A 115 13.27 -8.48 -11.70
N GLU A 116 12.26 -8.01 -12.43
CA GLU A 116 12.15 -8.23 -13.88
C GLU A 116 13.28 -7.53 -14.62
N LYS A 117 13.55 -6.26 -14.29
CA LYS A 117 14.67 -5.51 -14.88
C LYS A 117 16.02 -6.18 -14.65
N GLU A 118 16.28 -6.71 -13.44
CA GLU A 118 17.52 -7.46 -13.19
C GLU A 118 17.63 -8.75 -14.02
N LYS A 119 16.51 -9.39 -14.38
CA LYS A 119 16.53 -10.59 -15.24
C LYS A 119 16.86 -10.20 -16.67
N ASP A 120 16.21 -9.17 -17.19
CA ASP A 120 16.43 -8.67 -18.55
C ASP A 120 17.88 -8.18 -18.77
N GLU A 121 18.54 -7.66 -17.73
CA GLU A 121 19.96 -7.25 -17.80
C GLU A 121 20.96 -8.42 -17.72
N ARG A 122 20.50 -9.62 -17.32
CA ARG A 122 21.33 -10.84 -17.23
C ARG A 122 21.27 -11.73 -18.48
N ASP A 123 20.24 -11.54 -19.31
CA ASP A 123 20.00 -12.27 -20.56
C ASP A 123 20.59 -11.53 -21.79
#